data_AF-A0A663MR90-F1
#
_entry.id   AF-A0A663MR90-F1
#
_cell.length_a   1.000
_cell.length_b   1.000
_cell.length_c   1.000
_cell.angle_alpha   90.00
_cell.angle_beta   90.00
_cell.angle_gamma   90.00
#
_symmetry.space_group_name_H-M   'P 1'
#
loop_
_entity.id
_entity.type
_entity.pdbx_description
1 polymer ?
#
loop_
_entity_poly.entity_id
_entity_poly.type
_entity_poly.pdbx_seq_one_letter_code
_entity_poly.pdbx_strand_id
1 'polypeptide(L)'
;GDYVAVGIGLEDGSQTSTAWQTRSAEQGSASWEQYLERRSLVLQFLHSHLSFHYLQHHQIKVELLKKCYFYLEIEPKCVNVRDNHVTHCTSILQLIDPCRLQRVKEVGRNQIQIKLSLLTELLELLEQGREELSSYVETRDVTTFLSQWDVIMQKLSTLSELMETLLSLEVPGQIYVKHRLVSCVDLRHTELNVRISLHAKMPLIFDRNESFAQEDWAKLKWFTENQESVLEPCELLMKLLTNGSKAEPGYGMVQTVTSDTCVVHNLKPGRCYEFTVRRSDTQLLVFENWHDSMILKTKPKGVDPMDSGTCALEG
;
A
#
# COMPACT_ATOMS: atom_id res chain seq x y z
N GLY A 1 108.08 -9.97 14.94
CA GLY A 1 106.80 -10.08 15.64
C GLY A 1 105.99 -8.84 15.36
N ASP A 2 104.68 -8.84 15.38
CA ASP A 2 103.67 -9.91 15.33
C ASP A 2 102.30 -9.19 15.36
N TYR A 3 101.33 -9.75 14.64
CA TYR A 3 99.86 -9.73 14.79
C TYR A 3 99.02 -8.42 14.97
N VAL A 4 98.23 -8.14 13.92
CA VAL A 4 96.75 -7.90 13.78
C VAL A 4 95.89 -7.49 15.01
N ALA A 5 95.04 -6.45 14.87
CA ALA A 5 93.64 -6.45 15.33
C ALA A 5 92.74 -5.38 14.66
N VAL A 6 91.54 -5.82 14.30
CA VAL A 6 90.37 -5.12 13.75
C VAL A 6 89.62 -4.36 14.87
N GLY A 7 89.05 -3.20 14.57
CA GLY A 7 88.11 -2.48 15.46
C GLY A 7 86.91 -1.93 14.69
N ILE A 8 85.77 -2.61 14.85
CA ILE A 8 84.43 -2.25 14.38
C ILE A 8 83.72 -1.43 15.48
N GLY A 9 82.96 -0.41 15.06
CA GLY A 9 81.69 -0.01 15.70
C GLY A 9 81.72 1.16 16.68
N LEU A 10 80.89 2.18 16.41
CA LEU A 10 79.68 2.51 17.20
C LEU A 10 79.05 3.81 16.66
N GLU A 11 78.15 3.68 15.68
CA GLU A 11 77.03 4.60 15.52
C GLU A 11 75.76 3.78 15.83
N ASP A 12 75.07 4.10 16.93
CA ASP A 12 73.72 3.63 17.17
C ASP A 12 72.91 4.66 17.94
N GLY A 13 71.62 4.74 17.59
CA GLY A 13 70.60 5.21 18.52
C GLY A 13 69.85 6.49 18.15
N SER A 14 69.38 6.71 16.91
CA SER A 14 68.32 7.73 16.69
C SER A 14 67.48 7.64 15.41
N GLN A 15 67.22 6.47 14.83
CA GLN A 15 66.39 6.38 13.61
C GLN A 15 65.20 5.41 13.65
N THR A 16 65.07 4.58 14.70
CA THR A 16 63.96 3.61 14.76
C THR A 16 62.67 4.19 15.34
N SER A 17 62.70 5.20 16.21
CA SER A 17 61.49 5.72 16.89
C SER A 17 60.55 6.52 15.97
N THR A 18 61.09 7.23 14.98
CA THR A 18 60.32 8.06 14.04
C THR A 18 59.56 7.20 13.02
N ALA A 19 60.15 6.10 12.55
CA ALA A 19 59.52 5.23 11.55
C ALA A 19 58.22 4.56 12.05
N TRP A 20 58.15 4.15 13.32
CA TRP A 20 56.94 3.55 13.91
C TRP A 20 55.84 4.59 14.14
N GLN A 21 56.21 5.83 14.51
CA GLN A 21 55.26 6.92 14.72
C GLN A 21 54.68 7.43 13.39
N THR A 22 55.50 7.56 12.34
CA THR A 22 55.02 7.97 11.01
C THR A 22 54.10 6.90 10.40
N ARG A 23 54.46 5.62 10.53
CA ARG A 23 53.65 4.51 9.99
C ARG A 23 52.32 4.34 10.73
N SER A 24 52.29 4.55 12.05
CA SER A 24 51.04 4.53 12.84
C SER A 24 50.15 5.74 12.55
N ALA A 25 50.72 6.92 12.28
CA ALA A 25 49.98 8.13 11.97
C ALA A 25 49.39 8.09 10.54
N GLU A 26 50.16 7.61 9.55
CA GLU A 26 49.67 7.42 8.17
C GLU A 26 48.57 6.36 8.09
N GLN A 27 48.69 5.28 8.87
CA GLN A 27 47.69 4.22 8.91
C GLN A 27 46.42 4.63 9.68
N GLY A 28 46.54 5.52 10.66
CA GLY A 28 45.42 6.23 11.29
C GLY A 28 44.71 7.19 10.34
N SER A 29 45.47 7.91 9.50
CA SER A 29 44.91 8.81 8.48
C SER A 29 44.15 8.05 7.39
N ALA A 30 44.75 6.99 6.84
CA ALA A 30 44.14 6.18 5.78
C ALA A 30 42.89 5.43 6.24
N SER A 31 42.89 4.87 7.46
CA SER A 31 41.71 4.23 8.04
C SER A 31 40.59 5.23 8.33
N TRP A 32 40.93 6.44 8.76
CA TRP A 32 39.96 7.51 8.96
C TRP A 32 39.32 8.00 7.66
N GLU A 33 40.12 8.19 6.60
CA GLU A 33 39.61 8.55 5.27
C GLU A 33 38.68 7.47 4.71
N GLN A 34 39.09 6.20 4.79
CA GLN A 34 38.27 5.06 4.35
C GLN A 34 36.97 4.97 5.15
N TYR A 35 37.01 5.23 6.46
CA TYR A 35 35.82 5.30 7.30
C TYR A 35 34.88 6.42 6.86
N LEU A 36 35.38 7.63 6.62
CA LEU A 36 34.57 8.77 6.18
C LEU A 36 33.90 8.51 4.82
N GLU A 37 34.64 7.93 3.87
CA GLU A 37 34.11 7.54 2.57
C GLU A 37 32.97 6.52 2.71
N ARG A 38 33.24 5.40 3.40
CA ARG A 38 32.26 4.33 3.61
C ARG A 38 31.04 4.80 4.38
N ARG A 39 31.24 5.61 5.43
CA ARG A 39 30.16 6.22 6.19
C ARG A 39 29.31 7.16 5.33
N SER A 40 29.95 7.93 4.45
CA SER A 40 29.25 8.80 3.48
C SER A 40 28.37 7.97 2.56
N LEU A 41 28.83 6.83 2.05
CA LEU A 41 28.02 5.93 1.22
C LEU A 41 26.75 5.45 1.95
N VAL A 42 26.88 5.01 3.20
CA VAL A 42 25.72 4.56 4.00
C VAL A 42 24.74 5.72 4.24
N LEU A 43 25.25 6.91 4.60
CA LEU A 43 24.43 8.10 4.78
C LEU A 43 23.70 8.51 3.50
N GLN A 44 24.39 8.48 2.35
CA GLN A 44 23.77 8.79 1.07
C GLN A 44 22.63 7.81 0.77
N PHE A 45 22.82 6.52 1.00
CA PHE A 45 21.77 5.51 0.83
C PHE A 45 20.57 5.77 1.76
N LEU A 46 20.83 6.03 3.05
CA LEU A 46 19.79 6.36 4.05
C LEU A 46 19.01 7.64 3.71
N HIS A 47 19.65 8.64 3.13
CA HIS A 47 18.99 9.91 2.79
C HIS A 47 18.31 9.92 1.42
N SER A 48 18.62 8.96 0.55
CA SER A 48 18.01 8.84 -0.78
C SER A 48 16.99 7.71 -0.82
N HIS A 49 17.47 6.46 -0.81
CA HIS A 49 16.68 5.25 -1.07
C HIS A 49 15.88 4.79 0.16
N LEU A 50 16.37 5.07 1.37
CA LEU A 50 15.67 4.76 2.63
C LEU A 50 15.36 6.01 3.45
N SER A 51 15.10 7.14 2.78
CA SER A 51 14.70 8.35 3.50
C SER A 51 13.37 8.11 4.22
N PHE A 52 13.22 8.72 5.40
CA PHE A 52 11.99 8.57 6.18
C PHE A 52 10.74 8.94 5.38
N HIS A 53 10.80 10.07 4.65
CA HIS A 53 9.70 10.50 3.79
C HIS A 53 9.40 9.52 2.66
N TYR A 54 10.42 8.86 2.12
CA TYR A 54 10.24 7.88 1.04
C TYR A 54 9.57 6.60 1.55
N LEU A 55 9.99 6.09 2.70
CA LEU A 55 9.32 4.94 3.33
C LEU A 55 7.89 5.29 3.75
N GLN A 56 7.68 6.45 4.36
CA GLN A 56 6.36 6.94 4.74
C GLN A 56 5.41 7.06 3.55
N HIS A 57 5.90 7.54 2.41
CA HIS A 57 5.12 7.61 1.17
C HIS A 57 4.62 6.24 0.73
N HIS A 58 5.48 5.22 0.76
CA HIS A 58 5.11 3.86 0.42
C HIS A 58 4.19 3.22 1.46
N GLN A 59 4.36 3.54 2.75
CA GLN A 59 3.44 3.15 3.82
C GLN A 59 2.03 3.67 3.54
N ILE A 60 1.90 4.97 3.20
CA ILE A 60 0.60 5.58 2.86
C ILE A 60 -0.04 4.88 1.65
N LYS A 61 0.75 4.60 0.60
CA LYS A 61 0.26 3.87 -0.57
C LYS A 61 -0.21 2.46 -0.25
N VAL A 62 0.52 1.71 0.57
CA VAL A 62 0.13 0.35 0.96
C VAL A 62 -1.14 0.37 1.81
N GLU A 63 -1.26 1.32 2.74
CA GLU A 63 -2.48 1.53 3.51
C GLU A 63 -3.67 1.93 2.63
N LEU A 64 -3.45 2.72 1.59
CA LEU A 64 -4.47 3.01 0.59
C LEU A 64 -4.87 1.75 -0.20
N LEU A 65 -3.89 0.97 -0.68
CA LEU A 65 -4.13 -0.28 -1.41
C LEU A 65 -4.94 -1.30 -0.59
N LYS A 66 -4.70 -1.38 0.73
CA LYS A 66 -5.48 -2.22 1.65
C LYS A 66 -6.96 -1.82 1.72
N LYS A 67 -7.27 -0.54 1.46
CA LYS A 67 -8.63 0.01 1.46
C LYS A 67 -9.32 -0.03 0.10
N CYS A 68 -8.57 -0.26 -0.98
CA CYS A 68 -9.10 -0.31 -2.33
C CYS A 68 -10.06 -1.50 -2.56
N TYR A 69 -10.90 -1.33 -3.58
CA TYR A 69 -11.77 -2.37 -4.11
C TYR A 69 -11.13 -2.98 -5.35
N PHE A 70 -11.02 -4.30 -5.41
CA PHE A 70 -10.37 -4.97 -6.52
C PHE A 70 -11.38 -5.71 -7.37
N TYR A 71 -11.39 -5.42 -8.67
CA TYR A 71 -12.29 -6.02 -9.64
C TYR A 71 -11.50 -6.80 -10.70
N LEU A 72 -12.13 -7.81 -11.28
CA LEU A 72 -11.67 -8.40 -12.52
C LEU A 72 -11.93 -7.44 -13.68
N GLU A 73 -10.92 -7.23 -14.50
CA GLU A 73 -11.07 -6.67 -15.83
C GLU A 73 -10.89 -7.79 -16.85
N ILE A 74 -11.87 -7.94 -17.74
CA ILE A 74 -11.93 -9.02 -18.72
C ILE A 74 -12.00 -8.41 -20.11
N GLU A 75 -11.05 -8.80 -20.96
CA GLU A 75 -10.96 -8.33 -22.32
C GLU A 75 -10.91 -9.50 -23.32
N PRO A 76 -11.60 -9.39 -24.48
CA PRO A 76 -12.42 -8.24 -24.90
C PRO A 76 -13.77 -8.19 -24.17
N LYS A 77 -14.36 -7.00 -24.00
CA LYS A 77 -15.67 -6.83 -23.32
C LYS A 77 -16.84 -7.46 -24.08
N CYS A 78 -16.75 -7.46 -25.41
CA CYS A 78 -17.73 -8.06 -26.30
C CYS A 78 -17.06 -8.89 -27.39
N VAL A 79 -17.79 -9.88 -27.89
CA VAL A 79 -17.36 -10.84 -28.88
C VAL A 79 -18.45 -10.98 -29.93
N ASN A 80 -18.05 -11.09 -31.19
CA ASN A 80 -18.98 -11.38 -32.28
C ASN A 80 -19.26 -12.88 -32.34
N VAL A 81 -20.50 -13.26 -32.04
CA VAL A 81 -20.99 -14.64 -32.12
C VAL A 81 -21.88 -14.75 -33.36
N ARG A 82 -21.68 -15.80 -34.15
CA ARG A 82 -22.50 -16.08 -35.33
C ARG A 82 -23.57 -17.11 -34.99
N ASP A 83 -24.84 -16.72 -35.15
CA ASP A 83 -25.99 -17.61 -35.04
C ASP A 83 -26.86 -17.47 -36.29
N ASN A 84 -27.27 -18.57 -36.91
CA ASN A 84 -28.14 -18.60 -38.09
C ASN A 84 -27.83 -17.55 -39.18
N HIS A 85 -26.55 -17.41 -39.55
CA HIS A 85 -26.03 -16.44 -40.53
C HIS A 85 -26.07 -14.95 -40.14
N VAL A 86 -26.50 -14.62 -38.92
CA VAL A 86 -26.44 -13.27 -38.35
C VAL A 86 -25.30 -13.20 -37.34
N THR A 87 -24.55 -12.08 -37.35
CA THR A 87 -23.46 -11.85 -36.40
C THR A 87 -23.96 -10.89 -35.31
N HIS A 88 -23.93 -11.34 -34.06
CA HIS A 88 -24.35 -10.55 -32.91
C HIS A 88 -23.16 -10.26 -32.00
N CYS A 89 -23.06 -9.02 -31.53
CA CYS A 89 -22.10 -8.62 -30.52
C CYS A 89 -22.64 -9.05 -29.14
N THR A 90 -22.01 -10.04 -28.52
CA THR A 90 -22.40 -10.63 -27.22
C THR A 90 -21.37 -10.24 -26.18
N SER A 91 -21.80 -9.89 -24.97
CA SER A 91 -20.85 -9.62 -23.87
C SER A 91 -20.08 -10.88 -23.51
N ILE A 92 -18.76 -10.77 -23.31
CA ILE A 92 -17.94 -11.91 -22.89
C ILE A 92 -18.44 -12.52 -21.58
N LEU A 93 -19.01 -11.70 -20.68
CA LEU A 93 -19.51 -12.14 -19.39
C LEU A 93 -20.68 -13.13 -19.51
N GLN A 94 -21.45 -13.05 -20.59
CA GLN A 94 -22.54 -13.99 -20.86
C GLN A 94 -22.04 -15.35 -21.35
N LEU A 95 -20.81 -15.41 -21.87
CA LEU A 95 -20.17 -16.62 -22.39
C LEU A 95 -19.28 -17.32 -21.35
N ILE A 96 -18.98 -16.65 -20.23
CA ILE A 96 -18.12 -17.20 -19.19
C ILE A 96 -18.92 -18.15 -18.31
N ASP A 97 -18.36 -19.33 -18.06
CA ASP A 97 -18.92 -20.27 -17.11
C ASP A 97 -18.88 -19.67 -15.68
N PRO A 98 -20.03 -19.55 -14.97
CA PRO A 98 -20.07 -18.91 -13.65
C PRO A 98 -19.20 -19.62 -12.60
N CYS A 99 -19.11 -20.96 -12.65
CA CYS A 99 -18.27 -21.72 -11.72
C CYS A 99 -16.79 -21.42 -11.95
N ARG A 100 -16.35 -21.29 -13.20
CA ARG A 100 -14.98 -20.91 -13.56
C ARG A 100 -14.68 -19.47 -13.16
N LEU A 101 -15.62 -18.56 -13.35
CA LEU A 101 -15.47 -17.17 -12.90
C LEU A 101 -15.24 -17.11 -11.39
N GLN A 102 -16.04 -17.83 -10.60
CA GLN A 102 -15.87 -17.88 -9.14
C GLN A 102 -14.49 -18.42 -8.73
N ARG A 103 -13.98 -19.46 -9.40
CA ARG A 103 -12.61 -19.95 -9.14
C ARG A 103 -11.54 -18.90 -9.46
N VAL A 104 -11.71 -18.14 -10.55
CA VAL A 104 -10.78 -17.06 -10.90
C VAL A 104 -10.85 -15.93 -9.89
N LYS A 105 -12.03 -15.58 -9.40
CA LYS A 105 -12.18 -14.62 -8.29
C LYS A 105 -11.45 -15.09 -7.05
N GLU A 106 -11.59 -16.37 -6.68
CA GLU A 106 -10.87 -16.92 -5.52
C GLU A 106 -9.35 -16.87 -5.70
N VAL A 107 -8.84 -17.19 -6.89
CA VAL A 107 -7.41 -17.03 -7.21
C VAL A 107 -6.98 -15.57 -7.10
N GLY A 108 -7.75 -14.65 -7.68
CA GLY A 108 -7.48 -13.21 -7.60
C GLY A 108 -7.47 -12.70 -6.16
N ARG A 109 -8.43 -13.13 -5.34
CA ARG A 109 -8.53 -12.80 -3.91
C ARG A 109 -7.28 -13.24 -3.16
N ASN A 110 -6.88 -14.50 -3.32
CA ASN A 110 -5.68 -15.03 -2.69
C ASN A 110 -4.42 -14.28 -3.13
N GLN A 111 -4.30 -13.97 -4.43
CA GLN A 111 -3.18 -13.17 -4.95
C GLN A 111 -3.13 -11.77 -4.32
N ILE A 112 -4.27 -11.09 -4.19
CA ILE A 112 -4.35 -9.77 -3.56
C ILE A 112 -3.96 -9.86 -2.08
N GLN A 113 -4.48 -10.84 -1.35
CA GLN A 113 -4.16 -10.99 0.07
C GLN A 113 -2.68 -11.28 0.31
N ILE A 114 -2.08 -12.20 -0.46
CA ILE A 114 -0.64 -12.48 -0.42
C ILE A 114 0.14 -11.21 -0.74
N LYS A 115 -0.24 -10.51 -1.80
CA LYS A 115 0.42 -9.30 -2.26
C LYS A 115 0.39 -8.18 -1.23
N LEU A 116 -0.76 -7.90 -0.62
CA LEU A 116 -0.91 -6.87 0.41
C LEU A 116 -0.12 -7.23 1.68
N SER A 117 -0.09 -8.52 2.04
CA SER A 117 0.72 -9.00 3.17
C SER A 117 2.21 -8.83 2.90
N LEU A 118 2.68 -9.24 1.72
CA LEU A 118 4.06 -9.11 1.29
C LEU A 118 4.50 -7.63 1.21
N LEU A 119 3.67 -6.74 0.67
CA LEU A 119 3.96 -5.30 0.66
C LEU A 119 4.14 -4.73 2.07
N THR A 120 3.34 -5.20 3.05
CA THR A 120 3.45 -4.77 4.45
C THR A 120 4.75 -5.28 5.07
N GLU A 121 5.05 -6.57 4.92
CA GLU A 121 6.27 -7.19 5.45
C GLU A 121 7.54 -6.57 4.84
N LEU A 122 7.55 -6.30 3.53
CA LEU A 122 8.67 -5.64 2.87
C LEU A 122 8.92 -4.24 3.44
N LEU A 123 7.88 -3.46 3.74
CA LEU A 123 8.03 -2.14 4.36
C LEU A 123 8.61 -2.25 5.78
N GLU A 124 8.11 -3.18 6.59
CA GLU A 124 8.64 -3.42 7.94
C GLU A 124 10.14 -3.81 7.89
N LEU A 125 10.52 -4.69 6.96
CA LEU A 125 11.93 -5.08 6.75
C LEU A 125 12.81 -3.91 6.30
N LEU A 126 12.28 -3.01 5.47
CA LEU A 126 12.99 -1.82 5.01
C LEU A 126 13.16 -0.80 6.16
N GLU A 127 12.14 -0.59 6.98
CA GLU A 127 12.18 0.27 8.16
C GLU A 127 13.17 -0.26 9.19
N GLN A 128 13.09 -1.54 9.53
CA GLN A 128 14.06 -2.18 10.43
C GLN A 128 15.48 -2.10 9.86
N GLY A 129 15.66 -2.38 8.57
CA GLY A 129 16.97 -2.29 7.92
C GLY A 129 17.54 -0.88 7.92
N ARG A 130 16.68 0.14 7.80
CA ARG A 130 17.06 1.55 7.94
C ARG A 130 17.54 1.86 9.35
N GLU A 131 16.84 1.41 10.38
CA GLU A 131 17.24 1.59 11.78
C GLU A 131 18.59 0.93 12.06
N GLU A 132 18.77 -0.32 11.61
CA GLU A 132 20.04 -1.03 11.73
C GLU A 132 21.19 -0.29 11.05
N LEU A 133 21.02 0.16 9.79
CA LEU A 133 22.02 0.95 9.09
C LEU A 133 22.34 2.28 9.77
N SER A 134 21.32 2.94 10.34
CA SER A 134 21.50 4.17 11.10
C SER A 134 22.37 3.93 12.34
N SER A 135 22.16 2.81 13.05
CA SER A 135 22.93 2.44 14.23
C SER A 135 24.43 2.24 13.93
N TYR A 136 24.77 1.64 12.77
CA TYR A 136 26.17 1.49 12.35
C TYR A 136 26.83 2.84 12.11
N VAL A 137 26.12 3.81 11.51
CA VAL A 137 26.65 5.14 11.21
C VAL A 137 26.76 6.04 12.45
N GLU A 138 25.90 5.82 13.43
CA GLU A 138 25.96 6.48 14.74
C GLU A 138 27.11 5.96 15.61
N THR A 139 27.60 4.75 15.34
CA THR A 139 28.77 4.17 16.00
C THR A 139 30.00 5.02 15.68
N ARG A 140 30.55 5.67 16.71
CA ARG A 140 31.74 6.55 16.58
C ARG A 140 33.08 5.80 16.55
N ASP A 141 33.06 4.49 16.77
CA ASP A 141 34.25 3.66 16.72
C ASP A 141 34.57 3.23 15.27
N VAL A 142 35.64 3.82 14.74
CA VAL A 142 36.19 3.58 13.40
C VAL A 142 36.53 2.11 13.19
N THR A 143 37.12 1.47 14.21
CA THR A 143 37.63 0.11 14.08
C THR A 143 36.50 -0.90 13.97
N THR A 144 35.49 -0.78 14.84
CA THR A 144 34.27 -1.59 14.77
C THR A 144 33.54 -1.39 13.45
N PHE A 145 33.32 -0.14 13.01
CA PHE A 145 32.63 0.14 11.75
C PHE A 145 33.34 -0.49 10.55
N LEU A 146 34.66 -0.31 10.44
CA LEU A 146 35.43 -0.86 9.32
C LEU A 146 35.46 -2.40 9.34
N SER A 147 35.48 -3.01 10.53
CA SER A 147 35.44 -4.47 10.67
C SER A 147 34.11 -5.09 10.25
N GLN A 148 33.01 -4.33 10.36
CA GLN A 148 31.66 -4.77 9.99
C GLN A 148 31.28 -4.38 8.55
N TRP A 149 32.20 -3.79 7.79
CA TRP A 149 31.88 -3.23 6.48
C TRP A 149 31.27 -4.23 5.50
N ASP A 150 31.74 -5.47 5.47
CA ASP A 150 31.18 -6.50 4.57
C ASP A 150 29.72 -6.83 4.92
N VAL A 151 29.38 -6.83 6.22
CA VAL A 151 28.02 -7.01 6.71
C VAL A 151 27.14 -5.82 6.32
N ILE A 152 27.67 -4.60 6.47
CA ILE A 152 26.98 -3.36 6.06
C ILE A 152 26.71 -3.38 4.55
N MET A 153 27.69 -3.76 3.73
CA MET A 153 27.54 -3.87 2.29
C MET A 153 26.53 -4.92 1.87
N GLN A 154 26.53 -6.09 2.52
CA GLN A 154 25.51 -7.11 2.29
C GLN A 154 24.11 -6.58 2.62
N LYS A 155 23.96 -5.88 3.76
CA LYS A 155 22.69 -5.27 4.16
C LYS A 155 22.22 -4.21 3.16
N LEU A 156 23.11 -3.35 2.67
CA LEU A 156 22.80 -2.37 1.62
C LEU A 156 22.26 -3.05 0.35
N SER A 157 22.92 -4.12 -0.12
CA SER A 157 22.47 -4.91 -1.28
C SER A 157 21.10 -5.51 -1.05
N THR A 158 20.89 -6.18 0.09
CA THR A 158 19.60 -6.79 0.44
C THR A 158 18.49 -5.76 0.51
N LEU A 159 18.71 -4.60 1.15
CA LEU A 159 17.70 -3.55 1.23
C LEU A 159 17.38 -2.92 -0.13
N SER A 160 18.37 -2.84 -1.02
CA SER A 160 18.14 -2.43 -2.41
C SER A 160 17.25 -3.41 -3.15
N GLU A 161 17.50 -4.72 -3.04
CA GLU A 161 16.68 -5.77 -3.67
C GLU A 161 15.24 -5.79 -3.11
N LEU A 162 15.09 -5.62 -1.79
CA LEU A 162 13.78 -5.52 -1.15
C LEU A 162 13.00 -4.30 -1.65
N MET A 163 13.67 -3.16 -1.83
CA MET A 163 13.05 -1.95 -2.38
C MET A 163 12.59 -2.15 -3.83
N GLU A 164 13.42 -2.75 -4.69
CA GLU A 164 13.01 -3.08 -6.07
C GLU A 164 11.82 -4.04 -6.10
N THR A 165 11.81 -5.02 -5.19
CA THR A 165 10.68 -5.95 -5.04
C THR A 165 9.41 -5.21 -4.63
N LEU A 166 9.49 -4.30 -3.65
CA LEU A 166 8.38 -3.45 -3.22
C LEU A 166 7.81 -2.65 -4.40
N LEU A 167 8.66 -1.96 -5.15
CA LEU A 167 8.26 -1.13 -6.30
C LEU A 167 7.59 -1.96 -7.40
N SER A 168 8.10 -3.16 -7.68
CA SER A 168 7.50 -4.06 -8.67
C SER A 168 6.09 -4.55 -8.29
N LEU A 169 5.79 -4.56 -6.98
CA LEU A 169 4.53 -5.02 -6.44
C LEU A 169 3.53 -3.88 -6.21
N GLU A 170 3.83 -2.60 -6.38
CA GLU A 170 2.82 -1.56 -6.08
C GLU A 170 1.61 -1.57 -7.04
N VAL A 171 1.79 -2.03 -8.28
CA VAL A 171 0.75 -1.97 -9.32
C VAL A 171 -0.06 -3.27 -9.38
N PRO A 172 -1.41 -3.25 -9.32
CA PRO A 172 -2.24 -4.43 -9.57
C PRO A 172 -1.89 -5.05 -10.93
N GLY A 173 -1.52 -6.33 -10.92
CA GLY A 173 -1.00 -7.02 -12.09
C GLY A 173 -2.05 -7.88 -12.82
N GLN A 174 -1.59 -8.56 -13.86
CA GLN A 174 -2.37 -9.57 -14.57
C GLN A 174 -2.63 -10.78 -13.66
N ILE A 175 -3.83 -11.37 -13.72
CA ILE A 175 -4.10 -12.63 -13.02
C ILE A 175 -3.64 -13.77 -13.91
N TYR A 176 -2.77 -14.61 -13.36
CA TYR A 176 -2.43 -15.86 -14.01
C TYR A 176 -3.55 -16.88 -13.83
N VAL A 177 -4.26 -17.19 -14.92
CA VAL A 177 -5.34 -18.19 -14.93
C VAL A 177 -4.93 -19.40 -15.75
N LYS A 178 -4.84 -20.57 -15.11
CA LYS A 178 -4.45 -21.84 -15.76
C LYS A 178 -5.51 -22.42 -16.70
N HIS A 179 -6.78 -22.03 -16.55
CA HIS A 179 -7.92 -22.65 -17.25
C HIS A 179 -8.69 -21.64 -18.10
N ARG A 180 -9.20 -22.06 -19.26
CA ARG A 180 -10.04 -21.21 -20.12
C ARG A 180 -11.33 -20.80 -19.37
N LEU A 181 -11.65 -19.52 -19.33
CA LEU A 181 -12.89 -19.02 -18.71
C LEU A 181 -14.16 -19.38 -19.48
N VAL A 182 -14.05 -19.46 -20.81
CA VAL A 182 -15.18 -19.74 -21.70
C VAL A 182 -15.21 -21.24 -22.04
N SER A 183 -16.40 -21.84 -22.02
CA SER A 183 -16.61 -23.20 -22.52
C SER A 183 -16.57 -23.20 -24.05
N CYS A 184 -15.70 -24.05 -24.64
CA CYS A 184 -15.59 -24.20 -26.10
C CYS A 184 -16.85 -24.74 -26.81
N VAL A 185 -17.94 -25.01 -26.08
CA VAL A 185 -19.16 -25.60 -26.62
C VAL A 185 -19.93 -24.60 -27.51
N ASP A 186 -19.85 -23.31 -27.22
CA ASP A 186 -20.67 -22.28 -27.87
C ASP A 186 -19.96 -21.54 -29.02
N LEU A 187 -18.68 -21.82 -29.25
CA LEU A 187 -17.84 -21.07 -30.19
C LEU A 187 -17.28 -22.01 -31.24
N ARG A 188 -18.09 -22.26 -32.27
CA ARG A 188 -17.65 -23.01 -33.45
C ARG A 188 -16.52 -22.23 -34.13
N HIS A 189 -15.28 -22.68 -33.91
CA HIS A 189 -14.06 -22.33 -34.67
C HIS A 189 -13.34 -21.00 -34.37
N THR A 190 -13.48 -20.39 -33.19
CA THR A 190 -12.61 -19.25 -32.83
C THR A 190 -12.07 -19.41 -31.41
N GLU A 191 -10.75 -19.57 -31.30
CA GLU A 191 -10.07 -19.48 -30.02
C GLU A 191 -10.17 -18.03 -29.51
N LEU A 192 -11.04 -17.82 -28.53
CA LEU A 192 -11.16 -16.55 -27.86
C LEU A 192 -10.04 -16.40 -26.84
N ASN A 193 -9.09 -15.54 -27.17
CA ASN A 193 -8.05 -15.12 -26.26
C ASN A 193 -8.61 -14.09 -25.28
N VAL A 194 -9.04 -14.58 -24.10
CA VAL A 194 -9.56 -13.74 -23.03
C VAL A 194 -8.43 -13.36 -22.09
N ARG A 195 -8.15 -12.06 -21.97
CA ARG A 195 -7.22 -11.51 -20.98
C ARG A 195 -7.97 -11.15 -19.71
N ILE A 196 -7.37 -11.47 -18.56
CA ILE A 196 -7.94 -11.22 -17.24
C ILE A 196 -6.88 -10.48 -16.41
N SER A 197 -7.22 -9.32 -15.90
CA SER A 197 -6.38 -8.50 -15.02
C SER A 197 -7.12 -8.12 -13.75
N LEU A 198 -6.37 -7.73 -12.72
CA LEU A 198 -6.93 -7.05 -11.56
C LEU A 198 -6.87 -5.55 -11.77
N HIS A 199 -7.97 -4.90 -11.46
CA HIS A 199 -8.04 -3.45 -11.41
C HIS A 199 -8.42 -3.02 -9.99
N ALA A 200 -7.60 -2.16 -9.39
CA ALA A 200 -7.90 -1.56 -8.10
C ALA A 200 -8.64 -0.24 -8.33
N LYS A 201 -9.76 -0.07 -7.63
CA LYS A 201 -10.51 1.18 -7.55
C LYS A 201 -10.31 1.80 -6.18
N MET A 202 -10.15 3.12 -6.16
CA MET A 202 -9.90 3.85 -4.92
C MET A 202 -11.08 3.73 -3.95
N PRO A 203 -10.82 3.70 -2.63
CA PRO A 203 -11.88 3.72 -1.62
C PRO A 203 -12.72 4.99 -1.74
N LEU A 204 -14.00 4.86 -1.42
CA LEU A 204 -14.90 6.00 -1.25
C LEU A 204 -14.78 6.47 0.19
N ILE A 205 -14.52 7.77 0.39
CA ILE A 205 -14.29 8.39 1.70
C ILE A 205 -15.30 9.52 1.88
N PHE A 206 -16.05 9.52 2.98
CA PHE A 206 -16.95 10.62 3.30
C PHE A 206 -16.17 11.91 3.53
N ASP A 207 -16.62 12.98 2.89
CA ASP A 207 -16.24 14.34 3.24
C ASP A 207 -16.95 14.71 4.53
N ARG A 208 -16.21 14.68 5.64
CA ARG A 208 -16.73 14.98 6.98
C ARG A 208 -17.12 16.44 7.15
N ASN A 209 -16.62 17.35 6.30
CA ASN A 209 -16.93 18.77 6.35
C ASN A 209 -18.18 19.11 5.53
N GLU A 210 -18.44 18.37 4.44
CA GLU A 210 -19.61 18.60 3.58
C GLU A 210 -20.79 17.67 3.86
N SER A 211 -20.60 16.66 4.71
CA SER A 211 -21.64 15.74 5.16
C SER A 211 -22.23 16.16 6.51
N PHE A 212 -23.54 16.36 6.58
CA PHE A 212 -24.23 16.82 7.79
C PHE A 212 -25.70 16.37 7.84
N ALA A 213 -26.28 16.35 9.03
CA ALA A 213 -27.71 16.09 9.23
C ALA A 213 -28.46 17.34 9.74
N GLN A 214 -29.73 17.44 9.33
CA GLN A 214 -30.70 18.42 9.79
C GLN A 214 -31.85 17.68 10.51
N GLU A 215 -33.01 18.32 10.67
CA GLU A 215 -34.14 17.78 11.45
C GLU A 215 -34.62 16.42 10.92
N ASP A 216 -34.87 16.31 9.61
CA ASP A 216 -35.48 15.15 8.98
C ASP A 216 -34.73 14.66 7.72
N TRP A 217 -33.52 15.17 7.49
CA TRP A 217 -32.71 14.80 6.33
C TRP A 217 -31.21 14.88 6.61
N ALA A 218 -30.41 14.24 5.77
CA ALA A 218 -28.95 14.34 5.81
C ALA A 218 -28.36 14.54 4.40
N LYS A 219 -27.39 15.45 4.29
CA LYS A 219 -26.50 15.56 3.13
C LYS A 219 -25.29 14.68 3.39
N LEU A 220 -24.93 13.88 2.40
CA LEU A 220 -23.73 13.05 2.41
C LEU A 220 -22.94 13.36 1.15
N LYS A 221 -21.65 13.59 1.31
CA LYS A 221 -20.70 13.75 0.21
C LYS A 221 -19.51 12.85 0.45
N TRP A 222 -18.99 12.26 -0.60
CA TRP A 222 -17.78 11.45 -0.57
C TRP A 222 -16.88 11.75 -1.74
N PHE A 223 -15.62 11.34 -1.66
CA PHE A 223 -14.64 11.50 -2.72
C PHE A 223 -13.75 10.26 -2.81
N THR A 224 -12.96 10.22 -3.88
CA THR A 224 -11.83 9.30 -4.02
C THR A 224 -10.55 10.11 -4.02
N GLU A 225 -9.46 9.57 -3.46
CA GLU A 225 -8.21 10.32 -3.29
C GLU A 225 -7.64 10.88 -4.61
N ASN A 226 -7.88 10.19 -5.73
CA ASN A 226 -7.41 10.60 -7.06
C ASN A 226 -8.50 11.20 -7.97
N GLN A 227 -9.69 11.51 -7.43
CA GLN A 227 -10.83 12.04 -8.21
C GLN A 227 -11.16 11.17 -9.45
N GLU A 228 -11.18 9.85 -9.27
CA GLU A 228 -11.65 8.92 -10.31
C GLU A 228 -13.06 9.31 -10.78
N SER A 229 -13.39 8.99 -12.04
CA SER A 229 -14.66 9.38 -12.65
C SER A 229 -15.86 9.00 -11.77
N VAL A 230 -16.61 10.02 -11.35
CA VAL A 230 -17.72 9.99 -10.38
C VAL A 230 -18.96 9.22 -10.87
N LEU A 231 -18.97 8.76 -12.12
CA LEU A 231 -20.15 8.19 -12.78
C LEU A 231 -20.44 6.73 -12.43
N GLU A 232 -19.60 6.08 -11.62
CA GLU A 232 -19.83 4.69 -11.24
C GLU A 232 -20.90 4.57 -10.15
N PRO A 233 -21.86 3.63 -10.30
CA PRO A 233 -22.83 3.38 -9.25
C PRO A 233 -22.13 2.88 -7.98
N CYS A 234 -22.49 3.51 -6.86
CA CYS A 234 -22.07 3.18 -5.52
C CYS A 234 -23.30 2.84 -4.68
N GLU A 235 -23.10 2.22 -3.54
CA GLU A 235 -24.16 1.89 -2.60
C GLU A 235 -23.99 2.68 -1.31
N LEU A 236 -25.06 3.36 -0.93
CA LEU A 236 -25.20 3.99 0.36
C LEU A 236 -26.07 3.12 1.25
N LEU A 237 -25.51 2.67 2.37
CA LEU A 237 -26.20 1.91 3.39
C LEU A 237 -26.49 2.84 4.56
N MET A 238 -27.73 2.79 5.05
CA MET A 238 -28.16 3.55 6.22
C MET A 238 -28.70 2.59 7.28
N LYS A 239 -28.32 2.82 8.54
CA LYS A 239 -28.87 2.12 9.70
C LYS A 239 -29.22 3.12 10.80
N LEU A 240 -30.42 3.02 11.35
CA LEU A 240 -30.80 3.76 12.56
C LEU A 240 -30.17 3.12 13.80
N LEU A 241 -29.52 3.92 14.65
CA LEU A 241 -28.90 3.46 15.88
C LEU A 241 -29.86 3.65 17.08
N THR A 242 -29.93 2.64 17.94
CA THR A 242 -30.67 2.69 19.21
C THR A 242 -29.75 3.12 20.37
N ASN A 243 -30.32 3.48 21.53
CA ASN A 243 -29.55 3.77 22.74
C ASN A 243 -28.76 2.51 23.13
N GLY A 244 -27.46 2.51 22.84
CA GLY A 244 -26.58 1.34 22.94
C GLY A 244 -25.97 0.87 21.61
N SER A 245 -25.92 1.74 20.59
CA SER A 245 -25.23 1.55 19.29
C SER A 245 -25.64 0.32 18.46
N LYS A 246 -26.72 -0.37 18.83
CA LYS A 246 -27.28 -1.46 18.04
C LYS A 246 -28.22 -0.93 16.96
N ALA A 247 -28.13 -1.49 15.76
CA ALA A 247 -29.04 -1.18 14.67
C ALA A 247 -30.49 -1.52 15.06
N GLU A 248 -31.41 -0.59 14.82
CA GLU A 248 -32.84 -0.82 15.02
C GLU A 248 -33.34 -1.78 13.93
N PRO A 249 -33.91 -2.95 14.30
CA PRO A 249 -34.39 -3.92 13.31
C PRO A 249 -35.49 -3.30 12.45
N GLY A 250 -35.36 -3.44 11.12
CA GLY A 250 -36.31 -2.88 10.14
C GLY A 250 -35.98 -1.47 9.63
N TYR A 251 -34.90 -0.83 10.10
CA TYR A 251 -34.45 0.50 9.65
C TYR A 251 -33.13 0.48 8.86
N GLY A 252 -32.87 -0.62 8.15
CA GLY A 252 -31.78 -0.73 7.18
C GLY A 252 -32.25 -0.33 5.79
N MET A 253 -31.59 0.63 5.15
CA MET A 253 -31.84 1.00 3.75
C MET A 253 -30.56 0.85 2.94
N VAL A 254 -30.68 0.31 1.72
CA VAL A 254 -29.61 0.32 0.71
C VAL A 254 -30.11 1.10 -0.48
N GLN A 255 -29.33 2.08 -0.91
CA GLN A 255 -29.62 2.96 -2.03
C GLN A 255 -28.45 2.96 -3.02
N THR A 256 -28.74 2.79 -4.30
CA THR A 256 -27.74 3.00 -5.36
C THR A 256 -27.64 4.49 -5.68
N VAL A 257 -26.42 5.02 -5.73
CA VAL A 257 -26.12 6.43 -6.01
C VAL A 257 -25.10 6.50 -7.15
N THR A 258 -25.34 7.35 -8.15
CA THR A 258 -24.45 7.55 -9.32
C THR A 258 -23.77 8.93 -9.31
N SER A 259 -23.67 9.53 -8.12
CA SER A 259 -23.06 10.83 -7.85
C SER A 259 -22.22 10.69 -6.58
N ASP A 260 -21.28 11.61 -6.39
CA ASP A 260 -20.47 11.78 -5.17
C ASP A 260 -21.25 12.39 -4.00
N THR A 261 -22.50 12.81 -4.23
CA THR A 261 -23.36 13.43 -3.23
C THR A 261 -24.73 12.76 -3.20
N CYS A 262 -25.28 12.60 -2.00
CA CYS A 262 -26.62 12.07 -1.78
C CYS A 262 -27.34 12.82 -0.66
N VAL A 263 -28.64 13.05 -0.84
CA VAL A 263 -29.52 13.59 0.19
C VAL A 263 -30.52 12.52 0.61
N VAL A 264 -30.51 12.15 1.88
CA VAL A 264 -31.45 11.19 2.46
C VAL A 264 -32.53 11.95 3.22
N HIS A 265 -33.79 11.76 2.85
CA HIS A 265 -34.96 12.41 3.45
C HIS A 265 -35.72 11.48 4.41
N ASN A 266 -36.71 12.03 5.12
CA ASN A 266 -37.61 11.30 6.01
C ASN A 266 -36.91 10.61 7.19
N LEU A 267 -35.80 11.18 7.67
CA LEU A 267 -35.15 10.76 8.89
C LEU A 267 -35.97 11.21 10.11
N LYS A 268 -35.90 10.43 11.19
CA LYS A 268 -36.56 10.77 12.45
C LYS A 268 -35.73 11.85 13.17
N PRO A 269 -36.33 12.95 13.65
CA PRO A 269 -35.62 13.99 14.41
C PRO A 269 -35.00 13.47 15.71
N GLY A 270 -33.85 14.03 16.08
CA GLY A 270 -33.14 13.71 17.34
C GLY A 270 -32.53 12.31 17.41
N ARG A 271 -32.35 11.62 16.28
CA ARG A 271 -31.87 10.23 16.21
C ARG A 271 -30.50 10.14 15.55
N CYS A 272 -29.74 9.10 15.89
CA CYS A 272 -28.44 8.82 15.30
C CYS A 272 -28.58 7.79 14.17
N TYR A 273 -27.91 8.04 13.07
CA TYR A 273 -27.85 7.17 11.91
C TYR A 273 -26.40 6.88 11.54
N GLU A 274 -26.08 5.61 11.32
CA GLU A 274 -24.85 5.18 10.67
C GLU A 274 -25.08 5.16 9.16
N PHE A 275 -24.22 5.86 8.43
CA PHE A 275 -24.15 5.84 6.98
C PHE A 275 -22.85 5.17 6.56
N THR A 276 -22.92 4.23 5.63
CA THR A 276 -21.77 3.52 5.06
C THR A 276 -21.81 3.67 3.55
N VAL A 277 -20.70 4.10 2.96
CA VAL A 277 -20.54 4.18 1.50
C VAL A 277 -19.64 3.05 1.01
N ARG A 278 -20.08 2.35 -0.03
CA ARG A 278 -19.27 1.31 -0.69
C ARG A 278 -19.44 1.34 -2.20
N ARG A 279 -18.47 0.78 -2.92
CA ARG A 279 -18.61 0.55 -4.37
C ARG A 279 -19.65 -0.57 -4.59
N SER A 280 -20.30 -0.60 -5.75
CA SER A 280 -21.28 -1.64 -6.06
C SER A 280 -20.65 -3.04 -6.04
N ASP A 281 -21.36 -3.99 -5.44
CA ASP A 281 -21.02 -5.42 -5.46
C ASP A 281 -21.42 -6.02 -6.81
N THR A 282 -20.55 -5.81 -7.81
CA THR A 282 -20.74 -6.42 -9.14
C THR A 282 -20.22 -7.85 -9.15
N GLN A 283 -20.68 -8.65 -10.11
CA GLN A 283 -20.17 -10.03 -10.29
C GLN A 283 -18.64 -10.11 -10.46
N LEU A 284 -17.98 -9.00 -10.84
CA LEU A 284 -16.53 -8.89 -11.03
C LEU A 284 -15.75 -8.47 -9.78
N LEU A 285 -16.42 -8.10 -8.67
CA LEU A 285 -15.74 -7.75 -7.42
C LEU A 285 -15.00 -8.98 -6.87
N VAL A 286 -13.69 -8.86 -6.66
CA VAL A 286 -12.80 -9.93 -6.21
C VAL A 286 -12.49 -9.81 -4.72
N PHE A 287 -12.15 -8.61 -4.29
CA PHE A 287 -11.70 -8.34 -2.93
C PHE A 287 -12.13 -6.94 -2.51
N GLU A 288 -12.73 -6.87 -1.34
CA GLU A 288 -12.98 -5.66 -0.56
C GLU A 288 -12.71 -6.01 0.91
N ASN A 289 -12.11 -5.10 1.65
CA ASN A 289 -11.84 -5.28 3.08
C ASN A 289 -12.14 -4.03 3.91
N TRP A 290 -12.60 -2.96 3.26
CA TRP A 290 -12.79 -1.67 3.91
C TRP A 290 -13.93 -0.87 3.26
N HIS A 291 -14.63 -0.12 4.10
CA HIS A 291 -15.68 0.82 3.72
C HIS A 291 -15.64 2.00 4.69
N ASP A 292 -15.95 3.20 4.20
CA ASP A 292 -16.07 4.35 5.09
C ASP A 292 -17.46 4.38 5.72
N SER A 293 -17.51 4.71 7.00
CA SER A 293 -18.75 4.93 7.72
C SER A 293 -18.68 6.19 8.56
N MET A 294 -19.82 6.87 8.68
CA MET A 294 -19.98 8.03 9.53
C MET A 294 -21.31 7.99 10.27
N ILE A 295 -21.33 8.55 11.48
CA ILE A 295 -22.54 8.67 12.29
C ILE A 295 -22.98 10.13 12.29
N LEU A 296 -24.22 10.38 11.89
CA LEU A 296 -24.84 11.70 11.96
C LEU A 296 -26.07 11.64 12.86
N LYS A 297 -26.23 12.68 13.68
CA LYS A 297 -27.40 12.87 14.53
C LYS A 297 -28.31 13.93 13.93
N THR A 298 -29.55 13.57 13.65
CA THR A 298 -30.55 14.54 13.21
C THR A 298 -30.89 15.51 14.33
N LYS A 299 -31.22 16.75 13.96
CA LYS A 299 -31.58 17.77 14.94
C LYS A 299 -32.92 17.40 15.60
N PRO A 300 -33.10 17.63 16.90
CA PRO A 300 -34.40 17.49 17.52
C PRO A 300 -35.37 18.52 16.93
N LYS A 301 -36.64 18.13 16.83
CA LYS A 301 -37.70 18.98 16.32
C LYS A 301 -37.84 20.23 17.20
N GLY A 302 -37.68 21.41 16.61
CA GLY A 302 -37.89 22.70 17.29
C GLY A 302 -36.71 23.28 18.08
N VAL A 303 -35.46 22.95 17.72
CA VAL A 303 -34.26 23.60 18.32
C VAL A 303 -33.55 24.47 17.29
N ASP A 304 -33.46 25.77 17.57
CA ASP A 304 -32.76 26.77 16.76
C ASP A 304 -31.25 26.47 16.64
N PRO A 305 -30.60 26.86 15.53
CA PRO A 305 -29.21 26.53 15.26
C PRO A 305 -28.26 27.41 16.09
N MET A 306 -28.06 27.10 17.36
CA MET A 306 -26.98 27.74 18.14
C MET A 306 -26.17 26.84 19.08
N ASP A 307 -26.44 25.53 19.18
CA ASP A 307 -25.58 24.63 19.96
C ASP A 307 -25.40 23.27 19.28
N SER A 308 -24.48 23.20 18.32
CA SER A 308 -23.96 21.93 17.83
C SER A 308 -22.80 21.49 18.73
N GLY A 309 -23.15 20.92 19.88
CA GLY A 309 -22.23 20.17 20.74
C GLY A 309 -21.85 18.85 20.09
N THR A 310 -20.55 18.66 19.88
CA THR A 310 -19.93 17.41 19.44
C THR A 310 -20.33 16.28 20.39
N CYS A 311 -20.98 15.23 19.90
CA CYS A 311 -21.13 13.99 20.68
C CYS A 311 -19.79 13.26 20.63
N ALA A 312 -18.87 13.63 21.52
CA ALA A 312 -17.74 12.78 21.87
C ALA A 312 -18.26 11.67 22.79
N LEU A 313 -17.92 10.42 22.48
CA LEU A 313 -17.81 9.38 23.48
C LEU A 313 -16.45 8.71 23.26
N GLU A 314 -15.58 8.95 24.23
CA GLU A 314 -14.38 8.18 24.54
C GLU A 314 -14.76 6.71 24.79
N GLY A 315 -13.96 5.78 24.28
CA GLY A 315 -14.07 4.34 24.52
C GLY A 315 -13.84 3.50 23.27
#